data_AF-A0A1B3Z724-F1
#
_entry.id   AF-A0A1B3Z724-F1
#
_cell.length_a   1.000
_cell.length_b   1.000
_cell.length_c   1.000
_cell.angle_alpha   90.00
_cell.angle_beta   90.00
_cell.angle_gamma   90.00
#
_symmetry.space_group_name_H-M   'P 1'
#
loop_
_entity.id
_entity.type
_entity.pdbx_description
1 polymer ?
#
loop_
_entity_poly.entity_id
_entity_poly.type
_entity_poly.pdbx_seq_one_letter_code
_entity_poly.pdbx_strand_id
1 'polypeptide(L)'
;MLALTACEREARVIAADQPQTSPRGPQDPRAAAYENNAYQISQGGRYFTWYGCGRCHVVGGAGDLAKAGAGRDLAHIYAAVAHGHTSGSRIPSEQIWQIAGYIRSLPQTGAARAQRQVHDLRGEPQGQTWTGALR
;
A
#
# COMPACT_ATOMS: atom_id res chain seq x y z
N MET A 1 17.63 -6.35 -35.93
CA MET A 1 17.19 -5.21 -35.10
C MET A 1 16.31 -5.76 -33.99
N LEU A 2 16.84 -5.95 -32.78
CA LEU A 2 16.04 -6.31 -31.61
C LEU A 2 15.44 -5.00 -31.04
N ALA A 3 14.12 -4.89 -31.09
CA ALA A 3 13.40 -3.79 -30.45
C ALA A 3 13.40 -4.00 -28.94
N LEU A 4 14.20 -3.21 -28.22
CA LEU A 4 14.08 -2.99 -26.78
C LEU A 4 12.81 -2.17 -26.54
N THR A 5 11.67 -2.82 -26.26
CA THR A 5 10.52 -2.14 -25.69
C THR A 5 10.86 -1.79 -24.23
N ALA A 6 11.42 -0.60 -24.03
CA ALA A 6 11.79 -0.07 -22.73
C ALA A 6 10.56 0.22 -21.88
N CYS A 7 10.69 -0.03 -20.56
CA CYS A 7 9.79 0.29 -19.45
C CYS A 7 8.65 1.25 -19.81
N GLU A 8 7.40 0.78 -19.70
CA GLU A 8 6.29 1.71 -19.59
C GLU A 8 6.54 2.66 -18.41
N ARG A 9 6.31 3.94 -18.70
CA ARG A 9 6.70 5.11 -17.94
C ARG A 9 6.13 5.05 -16.52
N GLU A 10 6.99 4.76 -15.55
CA GLU A 10 6.73 5.03 -14.14
C GLU A 10 6.31 6.50 -14.00
N ALA A 11 5.09 6.76 -13.53
CA ALA A 11 4.64 8.12 -13.24
C ALA A 11 5.43 8.65 -12.03
N ARG A 12 6.60 9.24 -12.28
CA ARG A 12 7.48 9.81 -11.26
C ARG A 12 6.98 11.18 -10.81
N VAL A 13 5.79 11.21 -10.23
CA VAL A 13 5.41 12.31 -9.35
C VAL A 13 6.01 11.94 -7.98
N ILE A 14 7.24 12.42 -7.74
CA ILE A 14 8.08 12.09 -6.56
C ILE A 14 7.44 12.57 -5.25
N ALA A 15 6.68 13.66 -5.33
CA ALA A 15 5.75 14.08 -4.30
C ALA A 15 4.48 14.40 -5.06
N ALA A 16 3.50 13.51 -5.03
CA ALA A 16 2.19 14.02 -5.37
C ALA A 16 1.81 15.02 -4.26
N ASP A 17 1.05 16.05 -4.62
CA ASP A 17 0.51 17.03 -3.66
C ASP A 17 -0.58 16.33 -2.81
N GLN A 18 -0.16 15.27 -2.13
CA GLN A 18 -0.99 14.13 -1.81
C GLN A 18 -1.96 14.42 -0.66
N PRO A 19 -3.16 13.82 -0.67
CA PRO A 19 -4.20 14.07 0.31
C PRO A 19 -3.76 13.84 1.75
N GLN A 20 -3.58 14.94 2.47
CA GLN A 20 -3.59 15.01 3.94
C GLN A 20 -4.95 14.60 4.55
N THR A 21 -5.94 14.22 3.74
CA THR A 21 -7.35 14.04 4.15
C THR A 21 -7.98 12.77 3.59
N SER A 22 -9.07 12.34 4.23
CA SER A 22 -9.87 11.19 3.81
C SER A 22 -10.50 11.38 2.41
N PRO A 23 -10.83 10.28 1.70
CA PRO A 23 -11.55 10.33 0.43
C PRO A 23 -12.86 11.12 0.54
N ARG A 24 -13.19 11.87 -0.52
CA ARG A 24 -14.48 12.57 -0.68
C ARG A 24 -15.61 11.67 -1.19
N GLY A 25 -15.28 10.45 -1.60
CA GLY A 25 -16.22 9.44 -2.10
C GLY A 25 -15.51 8.30 -2.83
N PRO A 26 -16.26 7.31 -3.35
CA PRO A 26 -15.70 6.13 -4.03
C PRO A 26 -14.83 6.43 -5.27
N GLN A 27 -15.08 7.56 -5.92
CA GLN A 27 -14.41 7.97 -7.16
C GLN A 27 -13.52 9.21 -6.95
N ASP A 28 -12.87 9.31 -5.79
CA ASP A 28 -11.99 10.44 -5.50
C ASP A 28 -10.82 10.50 -6.51
N PRO A 29 -10.65 11.59 -7.27
CA PRO A 29 -9.61 11.69 -8.30
C PRO A 29 -8.19 11.58 -7.73
N ARG A 30 -8.02 11.82 -6.43
CA ARG A 30 -6.72 11.70 -5.75
C ARG A 30 -6.23 10.25 -5.69
N ALA A 31 -7.11 9.27 -5.83
CA ALA A 31 -6.76 7.85 -5.90
C ALA A 31 -5.74 7.55 -7.02
N ALA A 32 -5.85 8.26 -8.16
CA ALA A 32 -4.97 8.05 -9.31
C ALA A 32 -3.49 8.25 -9.00
N ALA A 33 -3.16 9.06 -7.99
CA ALA A 33 -1.78 9.30 -7.59
C ALA A 33 -1.15 8.13 -6.81
N TYR A 34 -1.96 7.18 -6.32
CA TYR A 34 -1.53 6.03 -5.52
C TYR A 34 -1.66 4.69 -6.26
N GLU A 35 -2.71 4.50 -7.08
CA GLU A 35 -3.04 3.18 -7.64
C GLU A 35 -1.97 2.59 -8.56
N ASN A 36 -1.22 3.44 -9.27
CA ASN A 36 -0.21 3.02 -10.25
C ASN A 36 1.17 3.68 -10.04
N ASN A 37 1.37 4.32 -8.89
CA ASN A 37 2.64 4.94 -8.55
C ASN A 37 3.52 3.95 -7.78
N ALA A 38 4.60 3.49 -8.40
CA ALA A 38 5.49 2.48 -7.81
C ALA A 38 6.12 2.93 -6.49
N TYR A 39 6.41 4.23 -6.34
CA TYR A 39 6.87 4.77 -5.06
C TYR A 39 5.78 4.64 -4.00
N GLN A 40 4.55 5.09 -4.28
CA GLN A 40 3.45 5.05 -3.32
C GLN A 40 3.07 3.62 -2.92
N ILE A 41 3.06 2.70 -3.88
CA ILE A 41 2.80 1.28 -3.62
C ILE A 41 3.90 0.69 -2.72
N SER A 42 5.17 0.99 -3.00
CA SER A 42 6.29 0.52 -2.18
C SER A 42 6.25 1.09 -0.77
N GLN A 43 5.92 2.37 -0.62
CA GLN A 43 5.67 3.01 0.68
C GLN A 43 4.53 2.32 1.43
N GLY A 44 3.41 2.06 0.77
CA GLY A 44 2.27 1.36 1.35
C GLY A 44 2.62 -0.04 1.85
N GLY A 45 3.43 -0.77 1.08
CA GLY A 45 3.95 -2.07 1.46
C GLY A 45 4.81 -2.05 2.73
N ARG A 46 5.60 -0.99 2.91
CA ARG A 46 6.37 -0.76 4.13
C ARG A 46 5.46 -0.44 5.33
N TYR A 47 4.51 0.47 5.15
CA TYR A 47 3.55 0.82 6.20
C TYR A 47 2.67 -0.35 6.61
N PHE A 48 2.27 -1.21 5.66
CA PHE A 48 1.52 -2.43 5.95
C PHE A 48 2.28 -3.34 6.94
N THR A 49 3.60 -3.43 6.81
CA THR A 49 4.46 -4.17 7.74
C THR A 49 4.66 -3.43 9.06
N TRP A 50 4.96 -2.13 9.01
CA TRP A 50 5.19 -1.31 10.21
C TRP A 50 3.96 -1.27 11.11
N TYR A 51 2.76 -1.12 10.55
CA TYR A 51 1.50 -1.17 11.30
C TYR A 51 1.03 -2.59 11.63
N GLY A 52 1.79 -3.62 11.27
CA GLY A 52 1.53 -5.00 11.69
C GLY A 52 0.34 -5.68 10.99
N CYS A 53 -0.10 -5.18 9.84
CA CYS A 53 -1.22 -5.76 9.09
C CYS A 53 -0.96 -7.23 8.71
N GLY A 54 0.30 -7.58 8.43
CA GLY A 54 0.72 -8.94 8.10
C GLY A 54 0.55 -9.97 9.22
N ARG A 55 0.28 -9.55 10.48
CA ARG A 55 -0.01 -10.48 11.59
C ARG A 55 -1.33 -11.22 11.39
N CYS A 56 -2.30 -10.59 10.75
CA CYS A 56 -3.62 -11.16 10.49
C CYS A 56 -3.86 -11.42 9.00
N HIS A 57 -3.22 -10.66 8.11
CA HIS A 57 -3.37 -10.78 6.66
C HIS A 57 -2.13 -11.45 6.04
N VAL A 58 -1.99 -12.75 6.31
CA VAL A 58 -0.84 -13.53 5.83
C VAL A 58 -0.98 -13.80 4.34
N VAL A 59 0.04 -13.44 3.54
CA VAL A 59 0.09 -13.72 2.10
C VAL A 59 0.03 -15.24 1.88
N GLY A 60 -0.90 -15.71 1.06
CA GLY A 60 -1.15 -17.14 0.82
C GLY A 60 -1.80 -17.89 1.99
N GLY A 61 -2.17 -17.20 3.07
CA GLY A 61 -2.75 -17.78 4.29
C GLY A 61 -4.17 -17.29 4.59
N ALA A 62 -4.60 -17.52 5.84
CA ALA A 62 -5.86 -16.97 6.33
C ALA A 62 -5.78 -15.43 6.34
N GLY A 63 -6.84 -14.79 5.83
CA GLY A 63 -6.89 -13.32 5.74
C GLY A 63 -6.11 -12.72 4.57
N ASP A 64 -5.62 -13.51 3.61
CA ASP A 64 -4.93 -12.96 2.43
C ASP A 64 -5.81 -11.96 1.65
N LEU A 65 -5.30 -10.73 1.54
CA LEU A 65 -5.98 -9.62 0.89
C LEU A 65 -5.81 -9.61 -0.64
N ALA A 66 -5.00 -10.50 -1.23
CA ALA A 66 -4.84 -10.59 -2.67
C ALA A 66 -6.17 -10.81 -3.41
N LYS A 67 -7.14 -11.49 -2.81
CA LYS A 67 -8.50 -11.59 -3.35
C LYS A 67 -9.41 -10.43 -2.94
N ALA A 68 -9.21 -9.88 -1.74
CA ALA A 68 -10.06 -8.82 -1.19
C ALA A 68 -9.85 -7.45 -1.86
N GLY A 69 -8.63 -7.17 -2.34
CA GLY A 69 -8.29 -5.95 -3.08
C GLY A 69 -8.73 -5.99 -4.55
N ALA A 70 -9.01 -7.17 -5.10
CA ALA A 70 -9.48 -7.32 -6.47
C ALA A 70 -10.90 -6.73 -6.61
N GLY A 71 -11.07 -5.77 -7.52
CA GLY A 71 -12.38 -5.17 -7.86
C GLY A 71 -12.90 -4.11 -6.88
N ARG A 72 -12.17 -3.75 -5.82
CA ARG A 72 -12.54 -2.64 -4.93
C ARG A 72 -11.88 -1.34 -5.35
N ASP A 73 -12.63 -0.24 -5.32
CA ASP A 73 -12.06 1.10 -5.47
C ASP A 73 -11.14 1.45 -4.29
N LEU A 74 -10.19 2.37 -4.52
CA LEU A 74 -9.19 2.70 -3.52
C LEU A 74 -9.79 3.34 -2.26
N ALA A 75 -10.84 4.14 -2.42
CA ALA A 75 -11.50 4.82 -1.30
C ALA A 75 -12.22 3.82 -0.39
N HIS A 76 -12.76 2.74 -0.94
CA HIS A 76 -13.32 1.63 -0.19
C HIS A 76 -12.26 0.93 0.66
N ILE A 77 -11.09 0.63 0.07
CA ILE A 77 -9.97 0.02 0.80
C ILE A 77 -9.46 0.97 1.88
N TYR A 78 -9.34 2.26 1.56
CA TYR A 78 -8.99 3.31 2.53
C TYR A 78 -9.93 3.27 3.74
N ALA A 79 -11.26 3.24 3.51
CA ALA A 79 -12.24 3.21 4.60
C ALA A 79 -12.12 1.94 5.45
N ALA A 80 -11.85 0.79 4.82
CA ALA A 80 -11.63 -0.47 5.53
C ALA A 80 -10.39 -0.40 6.44
N VAL A 81 -9.29 0.22 5.98
CA VAL A 81 -8.08 0.41 6.79
C VAL A 81 -8.32 1.43 7.91
N ALA A 82 -8.94 2.57 7.60
CA ALA A 82 -9.19 3.65 8.55
C ALA A 82 -10.09 3.22 9.73
N HIS A 83 -11.07 2.35 9.48
CA HIS A 83 -12.01 1.89 10.51
C HIS A 83 -11.66 0.51 11.08
N GLY A 84 -10.98 -0.35 10.31
CA GLY A 84 -10.69 -1.73 10.69
C GLY A 84 -9.33 -1.94 11.36
N HIS A 85 -8.45 -0.93 11.36
CA HIS A 85 -7.17 -1.04 12.03
C HIS A 85 -7.34 -1.04 13.56
N THR A 86 -7.04 -2.16 14.19
CA THR A 86 -7.23 -2.36 15.63
C THR A 86 -5.98 -2.12 16.47
N SER A 87 -4.84 -1.79 15.85
CA SER A 87 -3.65 -1.40 16.61
C SER A 87 -3.85 0.01 17.19
N GLY A 88 -3.31 0.26 18.38
CA GLY A 88 -3.48 1.52 19.10
C GLY A 88 -2.79 2.74 18.46
N SER A 89 -2.09 2.56 17.34
CA SER A 89 -1.39 3.63 16.62
C SER A 89 -2.28 4.23 15.54
N ARG A 90 -2.51 5.55 15.59
CA ARG A 90 -3.22 6.27 14.53
C ARG A 90 -2.37 6.29 13.26
N ILE A 91 -2.94 5.83 12.15
CA ILE A 91 -2.31 5.89 10.83
C ILE A 91 -2.64 7.27 10.20
N PRO A 92 -1.64 8.08 9.79
CA PRO A 92 -1.86 9.29 9.02
C PRO A 92 -2.61 8.99 7.70
N SER A 93 -3.51 9.89 7.28
CA SER A 93 -4.31 9.70 6.05
C SER A 93 -3.49 9.36 4.82
N GLU A 94 -2.34 10.02 4.65
CA GLU A 94 -1.41 9.75 3.55
C GLU A 94 -0.97 8.28 3.51
N GLN A 95 -0.61 7.76 4.68
CA GLN A 95 -0.14 6.38 4.81
C GLN A 95 -1.28 5.38 4.60
N ILE A 96 -2.52 5.74 4.97
CA ILE A 96 -3.70 4.93 4.65
C ILE A 96 -3.91 4.85 3.13
N TRP A 97 -3.75 5.96 2.40
CA TRP A 97 -3.82 5.95 0.93
C TRP A 97 -2.74 5.06 0.31
N GLN A 98 -1.51 5.13 0.80
CA GLN A 98 -0.42 4.28 0.35
C GLN A 98 -0.68 2.79 0.65
N ILE A 99 -1.13 2.47 1.88
CA ILE A 99 -1.53 1.10 2.26
C ILE A 99 -2.67 0.60 1.36
N ALA A 100 -3.66 1.44 1.06
CA ALA A 100 -4.76 1.09 0.16
C ALA A 100 -4.24 0.79 -1.26
N GLY A 101 -3.30 1.59 -1.76
CA GLY A 101 -2.64 1.37 -3.05
C GLY A 101 -1.89 0.04 -3.08
N TYR A 102 -1.17 -0.25 -2.01
CA TYR A 102 -0.49 -1.53 -1.84
C TYR A 102 -1.47 -2.72 -1.86
N ILE A 103 -2.53 -2.69 -1.04
CA ILE A 103 -3.53 -3.77 -0.98
C ILE A 103 -4.19 -3.98 -2.36
N ARG A 104 -4.54 -2.90 -3.06
CA ARG A 104 -5.12 -2.97 -4.41
C ARG A 104 -4.17 -3.60 -5.43
N SER A 105 -2.86 -3.45 -5.24
CA SER A 105 -1.83 -4.02 -6.12
C SER A 105 -1.52 -5.50 -5.87
N LEU A 106 -1.91 -6.05 -4.71
CA LEU A 106 -1.64 -7.44 -4.34
C LEU A 106 -2.11 -8.50 -5.37
N PRO A 107 -3.33 -8.41 -5.96
CA PRO A 107 -3.75 -9.39 -6.97
C PRO A 107 -2.84 -9.42 -8.21
N GLN A 108 -2.13 -8.32 -8.48
CA GLN A 108 -1.24 -8.16 -9.63
C GLN A 108 0.24 -8.37 -9.26
N THR A 109 0.53 -8.65 -7.98
CA THR A 109 1.88 -8.80 -7.48
C THR A 109 2.36 -10.24 -7.69
N GLY A 110 3.20 -10.44 -8.70
CA GLY A 110 3.87 -11.74 -8.93
C GLY A 110 4.90 -12.10 -7.85
N ALA A 111 5.28 -13.38 -7.78
CA ALA A 111 6.20 -13.92 -6.77
C ALA A 111 7.53 -13.16 -6.66
N ALA A 112 8.12 -12.75 -7.78
CA ALA A 112 9.37 -12.00 -7.80
C ALA A 112 9.24 -10.61 -7.16
N ARG A 113 8.09 -9.92 -7.34
CA ARG A 113 7.84 -8.61 -6.73
C ARG A 113 7.59 -8.74 -5.24
N ALA A 114 6.82 -9.76 -4.82
CA ALA A 114 6.62 -10.06 -3.42
C ALA A 114 7.95 -10.38 -2.69
N GLN A 115 8.82 -11.19 -3.31
CA GLN A 115 10.14 -11.53 -2.76
C GLN A 115 11.04 -10.31 -2.59
N ARG A 116 11.09 -9.40 -3.58
CA ARG A 116 11.86 -8.15 -3.48
C ARG A 116 11.38 -7.30 -2.31
N GLN A 117 10.06 -7.11 -2.18
CA GLN A 117 9.51 -6.36 -1.08
C GLN A 117 9.84 -7.00 0.29
N VAL A 118 9.74 -8.33 0.42
CA VAL A 118 10.16 -9.02 1.65
C VAL A 118 11.63 -8.76 1.95
N HIS A 119 12.49 -8.78 0.94
CA HIS A 119 13.90 -8.49 1.08
C HIS A 119 14.15 -7.04 1.51
N ASP A 120 13.49 -6.07 0.88
CA ASP A 120 13.61 -4.64 1.18
C ASP A 120 13.13 -4.29 2.60
N LEU A 121 12.24 -5.10 3.16
CA LEU A 121 11.70 -4.93 4.52
C LEU A 121 12.50 -5.68 5.59
N ARG A 122 13.61 -6.36 5.23
CA ARG A 122 14.47 -7.02 6.22
C ARG A 122 15.16 -5.98 7.09
N GLY A 123 14.88 -6.03 8.39
CA GLY A 123 15.46 -5.10 9.38
C GLY A 123 14.60 -3.85 9.65
N GLU A 124 13.50 -3.68 8.91
CA GLU A 124 12.51 -2.65 9.18
C GLU A 124 11.71 -2.99 10.46
N PRO A 125 11.35 -2.00 11.29
CA PRO A 125 10.51 -2.22 12.47
C PRO A 125 9.14 -2.75 12.06
N GLN A 126 8.59 -3.69 12.83
CA GLN A 126 7.30 -4.32 12.56
C GLN A 126 6.39 -4.27 13.78
N GLY A 127 5.13 -3.89 13.56
CA GLY A 127 4.07 -3.93 14.57
C GLY A 127 4.47 -3.25 15.88
N GLN A 128 4.60 -4.02 16.95
CA GLN A 128 4.93 -3.51 18.29
C GLN A 128 6.32 -2.88 18.40
N THR A 129 7.24 -3.20 17.48
CA THR A 129 8.58 -2.57 17.43
C THR A 129 8.56 -1.24 16.68
N TRP A 130 7.46 -0.91 16.00
CA TRP A 130 7.24 0.38 15.35
C TRP A 130 6.44 1.31 16.27
N THR A 131 7.04 2.45 16.63
CA THR A 131 6.44 3.44 17.53
C THR A 131 5.78 4.63 16.80
N GLY A 132 5.72 4.57 15.46
CA GLY A 132 5.20 5.65 14.62
C GLY A 132 6.31 6.52 14.03
N ALA A 133 5.92 7.42 13.12
CA ALA A 133 6.82 8.48 12.67
C ALA A 133 7.18 9.32 13.90
N LEU A 134 8.48 9.42 14.21
CA LEU A 134 8.99 10.27 15.28
C LEU A 134 8.35 11.66 15.15
N ARG A 135 7.70 12.11 16.21
CA ARG A 135 7.12 13.46 16.27
C ARG A 135 8.21 14.50 16.37
#